data_AF-A0A923N3V2-F1
#
_entry.id   AF-A0A923N3V2-F1
#
_cell.length_a   1.000
_cell.length_b   1.000
_cell.length_c   1.000
_cell.angle_alpha   90.00
_cell.angle_beta   90.00
_cell.angle_gamma   90.00
#
_symmetry.space_group_name_H-M   'P 1'
#
loop_
_entity.id
_entity.type
_entity.pdbx_description
1 polymer ?
#
loop_
_entity_poly.entity_id
_entity_poly.type
_entity_poly.pdbx_seq_one_letter_code
_entity_poly.pdbx_strand_id
1 'polypeptide(L)'
;MGTSGPHLSKVPGLLFYKLLGSGHGKGFSIKPNFWRYGLMCTWESEAAADTFLNSSALMQEYKNHTFESWTIRLLPYQSHGQWDNQEPFSPTLTEPHTSGPVAVLTRASINWLALPNFWRFVPETSKALDDAEGLICSIGLGELPFIRQATFSVWESMEAMKQYAYKNPLHKEVMRRTRAENWYSEELFARFKPVATQGTWNGKDPLEHVKLTEI
;
A
#
# COMPACT_ATOMS: atom_id res chain seq x y z
N MET A 1 -8.09 -5.53 14.88
CA MET A 1 -7.08 -4.63 14.30
C MET A 1 -7.23 -3.16 14.70
N GLY A 2 -8.39 -2.51 14.56
CA GLY A 2 -8.50 -1.05 14.79
C GLY A 2 -8.16 -0.53 16.20
N THR A 3 -8.18 -1.40 17.21
CA THR A 3 -7.86 -1.09 18.62
C THR A 3 -6.40 -1.39 18.99
N SER A 4 -5.60 -1.90 18.06
CA SER A 4 -4.26 -2.42 18.35
C SER A 4 -3.17 -1.34 18.43
N GLY A 5 -3.51 -0.07 18.19
CA GLY A 5 -2.58 1.06 18.20
C GLY A 5 -1.73 1.17 19.48
N PRO A 6 -2.31 1.15 20.69
CA PRO A 6 -1.55 1.22 21.94
C PRO A 6 -0.60 0.03 22.18
N HIS A 7 -0.86 -1.12 21.55
CA HIS A 7 0.05 -2.26 21.59
C HIS A 7 1.20 -2.07 20.60
N LEU A 8 0.90 -1.64 19.37
CA LEU A 8 1.88 -1.37 18.33
C LEU A 8 2.89 -0.30 18.76
N SER A 9 2.44 0.79 19.39
CA SER A 9 3.34 1.87 19.85
C SER A 9 4.37 1.44 20.90
N LYS A 10 4.25 0.24 21.47
CA LYS A 10 5.17 -0.32 22.46
C LYS A 10 6.04 -1.44 21.89
N VAL A 11 5.89 -1.81 20.62
CA VAL A 11 6.66 -2.89 20.01
C VAL A 11 8.11 -2.41 19.80
N PRO A 12 9.11 -3.09 20.38
CA PRO A 12 10.52 -2.74 20.17
C PRO A 12 10.90 -2.77 18.69
N GLY A 13 11.63 -1.74 18.24
CA GLY A 13 12.13 -1.63 16.87
C GLY A 13 11.08 -1.28 15.80
N LEU A 14 9.81 -1.07 16.17
CA LEU A 14 8.78 -0.56 15.27
C LEU A 14 8.90 0.97 15.16
N LEU A 15 9.14 1.48 13.96
CA LEU A 15 9.36 2.91 13.71
C LEU A 15 8.08 3.64 13.30
N PHE A 16 7.27 3.01 12.45
CA PHE A 16 6.03 3.58 11.93
C PHE A 16 5.01 2.47 11.70
N TYR A 17 3.72 2.75 11.92
CA TYR A 17 2.67 1.80 11.58
C TYR A 17 1.38 2.45 11.12
N LYS A 18 0.62 1.70 10.31
CA LYS A 18 -0.74 2.04 9.89
C LYS A 18 -1.64 0.83 9.93
N LEU A 19 -2.80 1.01 10.58
CA LEU A 19 -3.91 0.07 10.59
C LEU A 19 -4.92 0.54 9.54
N LEU A 20 -5.18 -0.31 8.55
CA LEU A 20 -5.90 0.07 7.34
C LEU A 20 -7.10 -0.84 7.14
N GLY A 21 -8.29 -0.27 6.98
CA GLY A 21 -9.40 -0.97 6.35
C GLY A 21 -9.17 -1.12 4.86
N SER A 22 -9.91 -2.00 4.19
CA SER A 22 -9.85 -2.11 2.72
C SER A 22 -11.20 -1.85 2.05
N GLY A 23 -11.15 -1.51 0.76
CA GLY A 23 -12.32 -1.53 -0.13
C GLY A 23 -12.54 -2.92 -0.74
N HIS A 24 -13.69 -3.11 -1.40
CA HIS A 24 -13.92 -4.24 -2.31
C HIS A 24 -13.17 -4.08 -3.64
N GLY A 25 -12.86 -5.19 -4.31
CA GLY A 25 -12.17 -5.17 -5.63
C GLY A 25 -10.65 -5.04 -5.53
N LYS A 26 -9.97 -4.86 -6.67
CA LYS A 26 -8.50 -4.73 -6.70
C LYS A 26 -8.03 -3.27 -6.54
N GLY A 27 -8.92 -2.29 -6.70
CA GLY A 27 -8.58 -0.87 -6.67
C GLY A 27 -9.42 -0.06 -5.69
N PHE A 28 -9.65 1.20 -6.04
CA PHE A 28 -10.41 2.15 -5.24
C PHE A 28 -11.91 1.79 -5.23
N SER A 29 -12.47 1.45 -4.06
CA SER A 29 -13.89 1.17 -3.93
C SER A 29 -14.48 1.85 -2.70
N ILE A 30 -15.64 2.45 -2.92
CA ILE A 30 -16.46 3.12 -1.90
C ILE A 30 -17.09 2.09 -0.95
N LYS A 31 -17.21 0.83 -1.40
CA LYS A 31 -17.81 -0.24 -0.60
C LYS A 31 -16.75 -0.83 0.33
N PRO A 32 -16.85 -0.62 1.65
CA PRO A 32 -15.87 -1.16 2.61
C PRO A 32 -15.88 -2.68 2.56
N ASN A 33 -14.71 -3.30 2.59
CA ASN A 33 -14.54 -4.74 2.77
C ASN A 33 -14.28 -5.01 4.25
N PHE A 34 -15.21 -5.71 4.90
CA PHE A 34 -15.12 -6.04 6.32
C PHE A 34 -14.34 -7.33 6.61
N TRP A 35 -13.82 -7.99 5.57
CA TRP A 35 -13.12 -9.27 5.67
C TRP A 35 -11.62 -9.15 5.43
N ARG A 36 -11.15 -8.00 4.95
CA ARG A 36 -9.74 -7.76 4.67
C ARG A 36 -9.29 -6.44 5.24
N TYR A 37 -8.13 -6.47 5.86
CA TYR A 37 -7.50 -5.31 6.44
C TYR A 37 -5.99 -5.36 6.17
N GLY A 38 -5.33 -4.21 6.25
CA GLY A 38 -3.88 -4.06 6.11
C GLY A 38 -3.23 -3.61 7.41
N LEU A 39 -2.06 -4.17 7.71
CA LEU A 39 -1.11 -3.63 8.66
C LEU A 39 0.15 -3.27 7.90
N MET A 40 0.55 -2.01 7.95
CA MET A 40 1.82 -1.55 7.40
C MET A 40 2.73 -1.18 8.55
N CYS A 41 3.98 -1.62 8.51
CA CYS A 41 4.98 -1.34 9.54
C CYS A 41 6.33 -1.03 8.89
N THR A 42 7.11 -0.14 9.49
CA THR A 42 8.54 0.06 9.17
C THR A 42 9.38 -0.22 10.41
N TRP A 43 10.57 -0.77 10.21
CA TRP A 43 11.34 -1.40 11.29
C TRP A 43 12.78 -0.90 11.30
N GLU A 44 13.37 -0.82 12.50
CA GLU A 44 14.79 -0.52 12.69
C GLU A 44 15.70 -1.59 12.07
N SER A 45 15.24 -2.84 12.04
CA SER A 45 15.97 -3.98 11.48
C SER A 45 15.03 -5.11 11.06
N GLU A 46 15.52 -5.99 10.19
CA GLU A 46 14.83 -7.23 9.82
C GLU A 46 14.59 -8.13 11.04
N ALA A 47 15.55 -8.22 11.97
CA ALA A 47 15.40 -9.00 13.19
C ALA A 47 14.24 -8.50 14.10
N ALA A 48 14.03 -7.19 14.17
CA ALA A 48 12.90 -6.61 14.90
C ALA A 48 11.55 -6.99 14.25
N ALA A 49 11.47 -6.89 12.91
CA ALA A 49 10.30 -7.33 12.15
C ALA A 49 10.00 -8.81 12.37
N ASP A 50 11.03 -9.65 12.34
CA ASP A 50 10.92 -11.10 12.51
C ASP A 50 10.45 -11.48 13.91
N THR A 51 10.98 -10.79 14.92
CA THR A 51 10.54 -10.96 16.31
C THR A 51 9.06 -10.62 16.45
N PHE A 52 8.59 -9.52 15.83
CA PHE A 52 7.18 -9.15 15.87
C PHE A 52 6.27 -10.16 15.15
N LEU A 53 6.64 -10.56 13.93
CA LEU A 53 5.84 -11.47 13.09
C LEU A 53 5.72 -12.87 13.70
N ASN A 54 6.78 -13.35 14.35
CA ASN A 54 6.86 -14.71 14.89
C ASN A 54 6.40 -14.82 16.34
N SER A 55 6.68 -13.81 17.17
CA SER A 55 6.60 -13.95 18.63
C SER A 55 5.62 -12.99 19.30
N SER A 56 5.10 -11.97 18.61
CA SER A 56 4.19 -11.03 19.26
C SER A 56 2.80 -11.65 19.54
N ALA A 57 2.27 -11.38 20.73
CA ALA A 57 0.91 -11.77 21.09
C ALA A 57 -0.14 -11.20 20.11
N LEU A 58 0.12 -9.99 19.58
CA LEU A 58 -0.76 -9.35 18.60
C LEU A 58 -0.82 -10.13 17.27
N MET A 59 0.33 -10.56 16.74
CA MET A 59 0.35 -11.35 15.51
C MET A 59 -0.22 -12.76 15.73
N GLN A 60 -0.05 -13.34 16.92
CA GLN A 60 -0.72 -14.59 17.28
C GLN A 60 -2.24 -14.43 17.34
N GLU A 61 -2.74 -13.35 17.97
CA GLU A 61 -4.16 -13.02 17.98
C GLU A 61 -4.70 -12.88 16.55
N TYR A 62 -4.00 -12.14 15.68
CA TYR A 62 -4.41 -12.01 14.28
C TYR A 62 -4.45 -13.37 13.59
N LYS A 63 -3.40 -14.19 13.70
CA LYS A 63 -3.37 -15.55 13.12
C LYS A 63 -4.54 -16.41 13.61
N ASN A 64 -4.89 -16.33 14.89
CA ASN A 64 -6.00 -17.09 15.48
C ASN A 64 -7.39 -16.63 15.00
N HIS A 65 -7.52 -15.37 14.58
CA HIS A 65 -8.78 -14.75 14.15
C HIS A 65 -8.89 -14.52 12.64
N THR A 66 -7.93 -15.02 11.86
CA THR A 66 -7.92 -14.94 10.39
C THR A 66 -7.84 -16.32 9.78
N PHE A 67 -8.63 -16.58 8.74
CA PHE A 67 -8.51 -17.82 7.95
C PHE A 67 -7.40 -17.74 6.88
N GLU A 68 -6.92 -16.53 6.59
CA GLU A 68 -5.89 -16.26 5.59
C GLU A 68 -5.10 -15.00 5.97
N SER A 69 -3.79 -15.02 5.73
CA SER A 69 -2.93 -13.84 5.84
C SER A 69 -1.80 -13.90 4.81
N TRP A 70 -1.40 -12.75 4.30
CA TRP A 70 -0.23 -12.59 3.44
C TRP A 70 0.63 -11.47 3.98
N THR A 71 1.93 -11.73 4.10
CA THR A 71 2.94 -10.76 4.51
C THR A 71 3.95 -10.62 3.38
N ILE A 72 4.29 -9.38 3.04
CA ILE A 72 5.32 -9.05 2.06
C ILE A 72 6.38 -8.16 2.71
N ARG A 73 7.64 -8.54 2.57
CA ARG A 73 8.80 -7.73 2.98
C ARG A 73 9.25 -6.86 1.81
N LEU A 74 9.47 -5.58 2.11
CA LEU A 74 9.66 -4.54 1.12
C LEU A 74 10.86 -3.68 1.48
N LEU A 75 11.75 -3.44 0.52
CA LEU A 75 12.82 -2.45 0.65
C LEU A 75 12.48 -1.20 -0.17
N PRO A 76 12.34 -0.01 0.45
CA PRO A 76 12.05 1.21 -0.29
C PRO A 76 13.26 1.64 -1.10
N TYR A 77 13.09 1.89 -2.41
CA TYR A 77 14.15 2.48 -3.25
C TYR A 77 13.75 3.85 -3.81
N GLN A 78 12.49 4.25 -3.64
CA GLN A 78 12.02 5.58 -3.96
C GLN A 78 10.87 5.94 -3.02
N SER A 79 10.93 7.13 -2.42
CA SER A 79 9.83 7.69 -1.62
C SER A 79 9.76 9.19 -1.81
N HIS A 80 8.54 9.73 -1.86
CA HIS A 80 8.28 11.16 -1.94
C HIS A 80 7.00 11.50 -1.18
N GLY A 81 7.03 12.58 -0.42
CA GLY A 81 5.89 13.05 0.36
C GLY A 81 5.83 12.42 1.75
N GLN A 82 4.70 12.63 2.43
CA GLN A 82 4.56 12.35 3.86
C GLN A 82 3.28 11.59 4.18
N TRP A 83 3.33 10.82 5.26
CA TRP A 83 2.16 10.20 5.88
C TRP A 83 2.13 10.57 7.36
N ASP A 84 1.13 11.36 7.74
CA ASP A 84 0.99 11.91 9.10
C ASP A 84 2.21 12.76 9.50
N ASN A 85 2.64 13.62 8.56
CA ASN A 85 3.77 14.54 8.66
C ASN A 85 5.13 13.84 8.86
N GLN A 86 5.23 12.57 8.46
CA GLN A 86 6.45 11.78 8.55
C GLN A 86 6.83 11.22 7.18
N GLU A 87 8.12 10.96 6.98
CA GLU A 87 8.68 10.28 5.81
C GLU A 87 9.05 8.83 6.18
N PRO A 88 8.08 7.91 6.29
CA PRO A 88 8.29 6.61 6.94
C PRO A 88 9.21 5.64 6.17
N PHE A 89 9.50 5.93 4.90
CA PHE A 89 10.27 5.05 4.01
C PHE A 89 11.68 5.58 3.71
N SER A 90 12.19 6.44 4.59
CA SER A 90 13.54 6.98 4.54
C SER A 90 14.43 6.26 5.57
N PRO A 91 15.70 5.94 5.25
CA PRO A 91 16.36 6.14 3.95
C PRO A 91 15.92 5.08 2.92
N THR A 92 16.01 5.45 1.64
CA THR A 92 15.82 4.50 0.53
C THR A 92 17.12 3.78 0.18
N LEU A 93 17.02 2.64 -0.48
CA LEU A 93 18.17 1.96 -1.09
C LEU A 93 18.95 2.92 -1.99
N THR A 94 20.28 2.81 -1.92
CA THR A 94 21.20 3.62 -2.73
C THR A 94 21.22 3.16 -4.19
N GLU A 95 21.04 1.86 -4.41
CA GLU A 95 21.03 1.28 -5.75
C GLU A 95 19.63 1.30 -6.37
N PRO A 96 19.51 1.69 -7.65
CA PRO A 96 18.23 1.66 -8.34
C PRO A 96 17.77 0.21 -8.56
N HIS A 97 16.51 -0.06 -8.25
CA HIS A 97 15.87 -1.31 -8.63
C HIS A 97 15.52 -1.28 -10.13
N THR A 98 16.27 -2.04 -10.92
CA THR A 98 16.21 -1.98 -12.40
C THR A 98 15.46 -3.14 -13.04
N SER A 99 15.20 -4.23 -12.33
CA SER A 99 14.56 -5.43 -12.90
C SER A 99 13.76 -6.23 -11.88
N GLY A 100 12.76 -6.97 -12.36
CA GLY A 100 11.87 -7.76 -11.51
C GLY A 100 10.66 -6.98 -10.99
N PRO A 101 9.89 -7.57 -10.07
CA PRO A 101 8.63 -7.01 -9.62
C PRO A 101 8.83 -5.70 -8.86
N VAL A 102 7.81 -4.85 -8.91
CA VAL A 102 7.79 -3.57 -8.19
C VAL A 102 6.52 -3.48 -7.36
N ALA A 103 6.67 -3.22 -6.07
CA ALA A 103 5.55 -2.84 -5.21
C ALA A 103 5.44 -1.31 -5.15
N VAL A 104 4.21 -0.79 -5.22
CA VAL A 104 3.90 0.64 -5.18
C VAL A 104 2.87 0.90 -4.10
N LEU A 105 3.13 1.92 -3.29
CA LEU A 105 2.19 2.49 -2.34
C LEU A 105 1.93 3.95 -2.73
N THR A 106 0.68 4.26 -3.00
CA THR A 106 0.21 5.64 -3.23
C THR A 106 -0.77 5.98 -2.13
N ARG A 107 -0.53 7.07 -1.40
CA ARG A 107 -1.40 7.54 -0.33
C ARG A 107 -1.75 9.00 -0.53
N ALA A 108 -3.00 9.36 -0.26
CA ALA A 108 -3.48 10.73 -0.30
C ALA A 108 -4.46 11.01 0.85
N SER A 109 -4.32 12.19 1.46
CA SER A 109 -5.34 12.81 2.30
C SER A 109 -6.07 13.87 1.49
N ILE A 110 -7.37 13.69 1.31
CA ILE A 110 -8.21 14.61 0.53
C ILE A 110 -8.57 15.81 1.41
N ASN A 111 -8.42 17.01 0.86
CA ASN A 111 -8.87 18.24 1.48
C ASN A 111 -10.41 18.19 1.63
N TRP A 112 -10.92 18.47 2.83
CA TRP A 112 -12.36 18.39 3.10
C TRP A 112 -13.19 19.28 2.18
N LEU A 113 -12.66 20.45 1.79
CA LEU A 113 -13.34 21.36 0.86
C LEU A 113 -13.40 20.81 -0.58
N ALA A 114 -12.49 19.90 -0.94
CA ALA A 114 -12.42 19.28 -2.26
C ALA A 114 -13.23 17.99 -2.38
N LEU A 115 -13.69 17.40 -1.26
CA LEU A 115 -14.41 16.11 -1.25
C LEU A 115 -15.56 16.04 -2.26
N PRO A 116 -16.49 17.02 -2.36
CA PRO A 116 -17.60 16.91 -3.30
C PRO A 116 -17.14 16.84 -4.76
N ASN A 117 -16.15 17.66 -5.13
CA ASN A 117 -15.60 17.67 -6.48
C ASN A 117 -14.83 16.38 -6.77
N PHE A 118 -13.98 15.94 -5.84
CA PHE A 118 -13.21 14.70 -5.95
C PHE A 118 -14.14 13.50 -6.22
N TRP A 119 -15.17 13.32 -5.38
CA TRP A 119 -16.11 12.20 -5.51
C TRP A 119 -16.99 12.25 -6.76
N ARG A 120 -17.20 13.44 -7.34
CA ARG A 120 -17.88 13.57 -8.63
C ARG A 120 -17.04 13.10 -9.81
N PHE A 121 -15.71 13.21 -9.73
CA PHE A 121 -14.80 12.94 -10.87
C PHE A 121 -14.09 11.59 -10.82
N VAL A 122 -13.83 11.03 -9.63
CA VAL A 122 -12.98 9.84 -9.46
C VAL A 122 -13.65 8.49 -9.79
N PRO A 123 -14.98 8.28 -9.69
CA PRO A 123 -15.58 6.97 -9.96
C PRO A 123 -15.28 6.39 -11.35
N GLU A 124 -15.04 7.25 -12.36
CA GLU A 124 -14.72 6.82 -13.72
C GLU A 124 -13.28 6.31 -13.89
N THR A 125 -12.35 6.69 -13.00
CA THR A 125 -10.93 6.29 -13.12
C THR A 125 -10.58 5.00 -12.40
N SER A 126 -11.43 4.55 -11.47
CA SER A 126 -11.15 3.36 -10.64
C SER A 126 -11.23 2.03 -11.40
N LYS A 127 -12.04 1.95 -12.46
CA LYS A 127 -12.22 0.71 -13.24
C LYS A 127 -10.98 0.28 -14.02
N ALA A 128 -10.02 1.18 -14.26
CA ALA A 128 -8.88 0.89 -15.12
C ALA A 128 -7.85 -0.07 -14.49
N LEU A 129 -7.87 -0.27 -13.17
CA LEU A 129 -6.85 -1.05 -12.48
C LEU A 129 -7.11 -2.56 -12.57
N ASP A 130 -8.36 -2.98 -12.73
CA ASP A 130 -8.72 -4.41 -12.77
C ASP A 130 -8.18 -5.15 -14.00
N ASP A 131 -8.02 -4.42 -15.11
CA ASP A 131 -7.61 -4.89 -16.44
C ASP A 131 -6.17 -4.47 -16.81
N ALA A 132 -5.41 -3.93 -15.85
CA ALA A 132 -4.07 -3.44 -16.11
C ALA A 132 -3.08 -4.60 -16.40
N GLU A 133 -2.50 -4.60 -17.59
CA GLU A 133 -1.50 -5.59 -17.99
C GLU A 133 -0.26 -5.52 -17.08
N GLY A 134 0.22 -6.69 -16.65
CA GLY A 134 1.36 -6.82 -15.74
C GLY A 134 1.07 -6.46 -14.28
N LEU A 135 -0.19 -6.22 -13.90
CA LEU A 135 -0.59 -6.12 -12.50
C LEU A 135 -0.71 -7.52 -11.87
N ILE A 136 0.05 -7.77 -10.81
CA ILE A 136 0.04 -9.04 -10.08
C ILE A 136 -1.06 -9.07 -9.04
N CYS A 137 -1.09 -8.06 -8.17
CA CYS A 137 -2.12 -7.89 -7.14
C CYS A 137 -2.22 -6.44 -6.70
N SER A 138 -3.38 -6.04 -6.18
CA SER A 138 -3.57 -4.72 -5.61
C SER A 138 -4.74 -4.66 -4.64
N ILE A 139 -4.73 -3.62 -3.81
CA ILE A 139 -5.76 -3.34 -2.81
C ILE A 139 -5.88 -1.84 -2.56
N GLY A 140 -7.12 -1.36 -2.51
CA GLY A 140 -7.45 -0.08 -1.91
C GLY A 140 -7.54 -0.22 -0.39
N LEU A 141 -6.74 0.57 0.31
CA LEU A 141 -6.62 0.66 1.76
C LEU A 141 -7.05 2.05 2.25
N GLY A 142 -7.47 2.18 3.49
CA GLY A 142 -7.81 3.48 4.05
C GLY A 142 -7.89 3.48 5.58
N GLU A 143 -7.43 4.58 6.18
CA GLU A 143 -7.61 4.86 7.61
C GLU A 143 -9.01 5.43 7.87
N LEU A 144 -9.48 6.28 6.95
CA LEU A 144 -10.82 6.85 6.91
C LEU A 144 -11.34 6.68 5.48
N PRO A 145 -12.35 5.83 5.24
CA PRO A 145 -12.74 5.36 3.90
C PRO A 145 -13.07 6.47 2.89
N PHE A 146 -13.30 7.71 3.34
CA PHE A 146 -13.61 8.84 2.48
C PHE A 146 -12.55 9.95 2.42
N ILE A 147 -11.56 9.95 3.31
CA ILE A 147 -10.65 11.09 3.51
C ILE A 147 -9.19 10.68 3.35
N ARG A 148 -8.80 9.51 3.86
CA ARG A 148 -7.43 9.03 3.90
C ARG A 148 -7.34 7.69 3.20
N GLN A 149 -6.83 7.72 1.98
CA GLN A 149 -6.81 6.57 1.08
C GLN A 149 -5.38 6.21 0.77
N ALA A 150 -5.12 4.92 0.66
CA ALA A 150 -3.88 4.36 0.18
C ALA A 150 -4.21 3.25 -0.83
N THR A 151 -3.38 3.07 -1.84
CA THR A 151 -3.46 1.93 -2.75
C THR A 151 -2.11 1.24 -2.70
N PHE A 152 -2.14 -0.05 -2.41
CA PHE A 152 -0.97 -0.92 -2.54
C PHE A 152 -1.14 -1.78 -3.78
N SER A 153 -0.09 -1.91 -4.58
CA SER A 153 -0.10 -2.74 -5.79
C SER A 153 1.27 -3.35 -6.04
N VAL A 154 1.29 -4.52 -6.68
CA VAL A 154 2.50 -5.20 -7.12
C VAL A 154 2.40 -5.46 -8.61
N TRP A 155 3.47 -5.15 -9.32
CA TRP A 155 3.56 -5.21 -10.78
C TRP A 155 4.72 -6.11 -11.19
N GLU A 156 4.61 -6.75 -12.34
CA GLU A 156 5.68 -7.58 -12.92
C GLU A 156 6.95 -6.79 -13.22
N SER A 157 6.82 -5.51 -13.55
CA SER A 157 7.93 -4.62 -13.86
C SER A 157 7.59 -3.13 -13.66
N MET A 158 8.63 -2.31 -13.63
CA MET A 158 8.50 -0.84 -13.63
C MET A 158 7.81 -0.36 -14.91
N GLU A 159 8.08 -1.01 -16.04
CA GLU A 159 7.50 -0.71 -17.35
C GLU A 159 5.98 -0.91 -17.32
N ALA A 160 5.50 -2.07 -16.84
CA ALA A 160 4.07 -2.36 -16.72
C ALA A 160 3.35 -1.30 -15.87
N MET A 161 3.91 -0.98 -14.71
CA MET A 161 3.37 0.06 -13.83
C MET A 161 3.33 1.45 -14.51
N LYS A 162 4.40 1.85 -15.20
CA LYS A 162 4.44 3.12 -15.95
C LYS A 162 3.42 3.15 -17.08
N GLN A 163 3.22 2.03 -17.77
CA GLN A 163 2.21 1.95 -18.83
C GLN A 163 0.82 2.21 -18.28
N TYR A 164 0.46 1.60 -17.14
CA TYR A 164 -0.78 1.88 -16.45
C TYR A 164 -0.89 3.36 -16.03
N ALA A 165 0.10 3.87 -15.29
CA ALA A 165 0.03 5.20 -14.68
C ALA A 165 -0.02 6.35 -15.69
N TYR A 166 0.70 6.23 -16.81
CA TYR A 166 0.93 7.35 -17.74
C TYR A 166 0.26 7.21 -19.10
N LYS A 167 -0.28 6.05 -19.50
CA LYS A 167 -0.98 5.95 -20.79
C LYS A 167 -2.45 6.36 -20.72
N ASN A 168 -3.12 6.22 -19.58
CA ASN A 168 -4.54 6.54 -19.47
C ASN A 168 -4.76 8.07 -19.35
N PRO A 169 -5.42 8.73 -20.33
CA PRO A 169 -5.69 10.18 -20.30
C PRO A 169 -6.51 10.61 -19.09
N LEU A 170 -7.40 9.76 -18.57
CA LEU A 170 -8.21 10.04 -17.38
C LEU A 170 -7.34 10.10 -16.12
N HIS A 171 -6.33 9.24 -16.00
CA HIS A 171 -5.38 9.29 -14.89
C HIS A 171 -4.56 10.59 -14.91
N LYS A 172 -4.10 11.00 -16.10
CA LYS A 172 -3.41 12.30 -16.26
C LYS A 172 -4.28 13.47 -15.87
N GLU A 173 -5.56 13.45 -16.25
CA GLU A 173 -6.50 14.53 -15.92
C GLU A 173 -6.78 14.60 -14.42
N VAL A 174 -6.95 13.45 -13.74
CA VAL A 174 -7.07 13.42 -12.27
C VAL A 174 -5.81 13.97 -11.61
N MET A 175 -4.62 13.58 -12.05
CA MET A 175 -3.36 14.14 -11.52
C MET A 175 -3.27 15.66 -11.74
N ARG A 176 -3.65 16.13 -12.93
CA ARG A 176 -3.64 17.57 -13.26
C ARG A 176 -4.60 18.35 -12.39
N ARG A 177 -5.84 17.89 -12.24
CA ARG A 177 -6.87 18.53 -11.42
C ARG A 177 -6.53 18.50 -9.95
N THR A 178 -6.02 17.37 -9.46
CA THR A 178 -5.55 17.25 -8.08
C THR A 178 -4.58 18.38 -7.73
N ARG A 179 -3.62 18.66 -8.61
CA ARG A 179 -2.64 19.74 -8.43
C ARG A 179 -3.26 21.13 -8.61
N ALA A 180 -4.08 21.31 -9.64
CA ALA A 180 -4.67 22.61 -9.99
C ALA A 180 -5.74 23.08 -8.98
N GLU A 181 -6.49 22.13 -8.40
CA GLU A 181 -7.63 22.38 -7.52
C GLU A 181 -7.30 22.08 -6.04
N ASN A 182 -6.03 21.81 -5.73
CA ASN A 182 -5.54 21.54 -4.37
C ASN A 182 -6.35 20.46 -3.62
N TRP A 183 -6.59 19.34 -4.30
CA TRP A 183 -7.45 18.27 -3.75
C TRP A 183 -6.81 17.52 -2.60
N TYR A 184 -5.48 17.47 -2.50
CA TYR A 184 -4.78 16.74 -1.45
C TYR A 184 -4.13 17.68 -0.45
N SER A 185 -4.39 17.46 0.84
CA SER A 185 -3.71 18.16 1.93
C SER A 185 -2.36 17.52 2.28
N GLU A 186 -2.18 16.24 1.95
CA GLU A 186 -0.94 15.49 2.13
C GLU A 186 -0.93 14.29 1.18
N GLU A 187 0.21 13.96 0.60
CA GLU A 187 0.37 12.81 -0.32
C GLU A 187 1.70 12.09 -0.06
N LEU A 188 1.73 10.79 -0.34
CA LEU A 188 2.94 9.97 -0.32
C LEU A 188 2.92 8.99 -1.49
N PHE A 189 4.05 8.90 -2.19
CA PHE A 189 4.29 7.92 -3.24
C PHE A 189 5.59 7.18 -2.93
N ALA A 190 5.50 5.87 -2.76
CA ALA A 190 6.66 5.02 -2.49
C ALA A 190 6.69 3.82 -3.43
N ARG A 191 7.91 3.42 -3.79
CA ARG A 191 8.20 2.22 -4.58
C ARG A 191 9.20 1.35 -3.83
N PHE A 192 8.95 0.06 -3.92
CA PHE A 192 9.66 -0.94 -3.15
C PHE A 192 10.07 -2.11 -4.02
N LYS A 193 11.22 -2.68 -3.68
CA LYS A 193 11.66 -4.00 -4.12
C LYS A 193 11.02 -5.04 -3.18
N PRO A 194 10.16 -5.95 -3.66
CA PRO A 194 9.76 -7.12 -2.91
C PRO A 194 10.95 -8.05 -2.69
N VAL A 195 11.17 -8.49 -1.44
CA VAL A 195 12.31 -9.37 -1.10
C VAL A 195 11.87 -10.72 -0.51
N ALA A 196 10.71 -10.77 0.15
CA ALA A 196 10.15 -12.02 0.64
C ALA A 196 8.63 -11.93 0.77
N THR A 197 7.96 -13.07 0.67
CA THR A 197 6.52 -13.22 0.93
C THR A 197 6.27 -14.42 1.85
N GLN A 198 5.18 -14.37 2.59
CA GLN A 198 4.71 -15.49 3.40
C GLN A 198 3.18 -15.51 3.45
N GLY A 199 2.60 -16.70 3.33
CA GLY A 199 1.16 -16.91 3.40
C GLY A 199 0.48 -16.71 2.06
N THR A 200 -0.82 -16.44 2.07
CA THR A 200 -1.65 -16.42 0.85
C THR A 200 -2.58 -15.22 0.82
N TRP A 201 -2.90 -14.79 -0.40
CA TRP A 201 -3.91 -13.80 -0.70
C TRP A 201 -4.86 -14.37 -1.74
N ASN A 202 -6.14 -14.54 -1.38
CA ASN A 202 -7.13 -15.24 -2.19
C ASN A 202 -6.71 -16.69 -2.53
N GLY A 203 -6.12 -17.40 -1.57
CA GLY A 203 -5.76 -18.82 -1.64
C GLY A 203 -4.41 -19.14 -2.28
N LYS A 204 -3.63 -18.13 -2.71
CA LYS A 204 -2.29 -18.32 -3.30
C LYS A 204 -1.33 -17.22 -2.90
N ASP A 205 -0.03 -17.46 -2.95
CA ASP A 205 0.96 -16.37 -2.85
C ASP A 205 1.01 -15.64 -4.21
N PRO A 206 0.67 -14.33 -4.28
CA PRO A 206 0.72 -13.58 -5.53
C PRO A 206 2.10 -13.59 -6.20
N LEU A 207 3.18 -13.77 -5.44
CA LEU A 207 4.55 -13.75 -5.96
C LEU A 207 5.20 -15.14 -6.05
N GLU A 208 4.44 -16.23 -5.91
CA GLU A 208 4.95 -17.62 -5.93
C GLU A 208 5.84 -17.93 -7.15
N HIS A 209 5.49 -17.39 -8.32
CA HIS A 209 6.20 -17.64 -9.57
C HIS A 209 7.20 -16.54 -9.95
N VAL A 210 7.36 -15.53 -9.10
CA VAL A 210 8.22 -14.39 -9.35
C VAL A 210 9.51 -14.58 -8.57
N LYS A 211 10.65 -14.61 -9.26
CA LYS A 211 11.95 -14.69 -8.60
C LYS A 211 12.21 -13.40 -7.83
N LEU A 212 12.05 -13.47 -6.50
CA LEU A 212 12.51 -12.42 -5.60
C LEU A 212 14.03 -12.50 -5.49
N THR A 213 14.69 -11.35 -5.55
CA THR A 213 16.13 -11.30 -5.32
C THR A 213 16.37 -11.34 -3.82
N GLU A 214 17.00 -12.41 -3.34
CA GLU A 214 17.45 -12.53 -1.94
C GLU A 214 18.44 -11.41 -1.60
N ILE A 215 18.51 -11.05 -0.31
CA ILE A 215 19.46 -10.08 0.25
C ILE A 215 20.71 -10.85 0.71
#